data_AF-A0A1S3XFX7-F1
#
_entry.id   AF-A0A1S3XFX7-F1
#
_cell.length_a   1.000
_cell.length_b   1.000
_cell.length_c   1.000
_cell.angle_alpha   90.00
_cell.angle_beta   90.00
_cell.angle_gamma   90.00
#
_symmetry.space_group_name_H-M   'P 1'
#
loop_
_entity.id
_entity.type
_entity.pdbx_description
1 polymer ?
#
loop_
_entity_poly.entity_id
_entity_poly.type
_entity_poly.pdbx_seq_one_letter_code
_entity_poly.pdbx_strand_id
1 'polypeptide(L)'
;MVAFGKKLKDRQIQEWLGYYINYKLMKKKVKQYANQSQAVTLDRRYVLKDFSRMLDNQIETIVLFLLEQQGVLASRISELNEKKDSLQEQPDISKINELREAYRAVGRDLLKLLYFVEINAIGLRKILKKFDKRFGYKFTDYYVKTRANHPYSQLQQVFKHVGLGAVVGAISRNLADLQDRQGSYLSIYDQPALPLQDPVVDSMQAAVDRLSHSTNFLNFLAQHALIMQEELPSPVEEEVDDQKYHFMSLLLNLANTFLYMVNTYIIVPTADDYSMSLGAAATVCGIVIGAMAVAQIFSSVYFSAWSNRSYFRPLVFSSIILFIGNTMYALAYDLKSIPVLLIGRLCCGFGSARAVNRRYISDCVPLRLRMQASAGFVSASALGMACGPALAGLLQTNFKIYKLTFNQDTLPGWLMAFAWLIYLVWLWISFKEPAREAEVNNVPQESNADALEKGVVEPLLLKSPENQQDEDEEDGDESEEASKESHQPVNSIAAAYRLLTPSVKVCSTLSSLLLFV
;
A
#
# COMPACT_ATOMS: atom_id res chain seq x y z
N MET A 1 -5.48 35.12 13.54
CA MET A 1 -5.35 33.70 13.98
C MET A 1 -4.68 33.58 15.37
N VAL A 2 -5.25 34.22 16.43
CA VAL A 2 -4.56 34.42 17.73
C VAL A 2 -5.11 33.57 18.89
N ALA A 3 -6.30 32.95 18.78
CA ALA A 3 -7.00 32.45 19.98
C ALA A 3 -6.82 30.96 20.34
N PHE A 4 -6.07 30.12 19.61
CA PHE A 4 -6.05 28.68 19.91
C PHE A 4 -5.42 28.33 21.26
N GLY A 5 -4.32 28.97 21.65
CA GLY A 5 -3.66 28.67 22.93
C GLY A 5 -4.50 29.10 24.15
N LYS A 6 -5.27 30.18 24.02
CA LYS A 6 -6.22 30.64 25.05
C LYS A 6 -7.42 29.70 25.11
N LYS A 7 -8.00 29.40 23.93
CA LYS A 7 -9.10 28.44 23.76
C LYS A 7 -8.75 27.02 24.21
N LEU A 8 -7.49 26.61 24.14
CA LEU A 8 -7.01 25.32 24.68
C LEU A 8 -7.04 25.35 26.21
N LYS A 9 -6.50 26.41 26.82
CA LYS A 9 -6.47 26.58 28.28
C LYS A 9 -7.86 26.68 28.89
N ASP A 10 -8.77 27.42 28.24
CA ASP A 10 -10.16 27.60 28.70
C ASP A 10 -10.99 26.31 28.56
N ARG A 11 -10.48 25.32 27.83
CA ARG A 11 -11.15 24.05 27.53
C ARG A 11 -10.55 22.87 28.28
N GLN A 12 -9.53 23.08 29.11
CA GLN A 12 -8.90 22.03 29.89
C GLN A 12 -9.70 21.74 31.15
N ILE A 13 -9.82 20.45 31.46
CA ILE A 13 -10.35 19.99 32.75
C ILE A 13 -9.35 20.37 33.84
N GLN A 14 -9.79 21.08 34.88
CA GLN A 14 -8.92 21.64 35.92
C GLN A 14 -8.11 20.56 36.66
N GLU A 15 -8.72 19.42 36.93
CA GLU A 15 -8.11 18.27 37.60
C GLU A 15 -6.93 17.68 36.80
N TRP A 16 -6.95 17.80 35.47
CA TRP A 16 -6.00 17.12 34.59
C TRP A 16 -5.00 18.06 33.92
N LEU A 17 -4.88 19.30 34.42
CA LEU A 17 -4.05 20.36 33.82
C LEU A 17 -2.59 19.94 33.57
N GLY A 18 -2.02 19.10 34.45
CA GLY A 18 -0.64 18.61 34.34
C GLY A 18 -0.38 17.64 33.18
N TYR A 19 -1.43 16.99 32.68
CA TYR A 19 -1.31 15.93 31.66
C TYR A 19 -1.63 16.40 30.24
N TYR A 20 -2.06 17.65 30.07
CA TYR A 20 -2.26 18.22 28.75
C TYR A 20 -0.94 18.65 28.11
N ILE A 21 -0.86 18.55 26.77
CA ILE A 21 0.24 19.09 26.00
C ILE A 21 0.49 20.56 26.34
N ASN A 22 1.73 20.88 26.73
CA ASN A 22 2.14 22.24 27.04
C ASN A 22 2.37 23.06 25.76
N TYR A 23 1.29 23.36 25.05
CA TYR A 23 1.33 24.04 23.75
C TYR A 23 2.06 25.39 23.80
N LYS A 24 1.99 26.09 24.94
CA LYS A 24 2.68 27.38 25.15
C LYS A 24 4.19 27.19 25.18
N LEU A 25 4.69 26.20 25.92
CA LEU A 25 6.11 25.84 25.98
C LEU A 25 6.60 25.41 24.60
N MET A 26 5.88 24.49 23.93
CA MET A 26 6.24 24.02 22.59
C MET A 26 6.33 25.18 21.59
N LYS A 27 5.34 26.09 21.60
CA LYS A 27 5.32 27.27 20.73
C LYS A 27 6.49 28.23 21.02
N LYS A 28 6.90 28.37 22.29
CA LYS A 28 8.05 29.20 22.68
C LYS A 28 9.34 28.61 22.11
N LYS A 29 9.54 27.30 22.23
CA LYS A 29 10.71 26.59 21.67
C LYS A 29 10.79 26.68 20.15
N VAL A 30 9.67 26.48 19.44
CA VAL A 30 9.60 26.69 17.98
C VAL A 30 10.01 28.10 17.56
N LYS A 31 9.68 29.13 18.35
CA LYS A 31 10.15 30.51 18.09
C LYS A 31 11.65 30.67 18.39
N GLN A 32 12.15 30.05 19.46
CA GLN A 32 13.57 30.12 19.82
C GLN A 32 14.45 29.52 18.72
N TYR A 33 14.11 28.34 18.21
CA TYR A 33 14.82 27.74 17.08
C TYR A 33 14.81 28.66 15.85
N ALA A 34 13.67 29.28 15.53
CA ALA A 34 13.58 30.20 14.38
C ALA A 34 14.47 31.44 14.53
N ASN A 35 14.56 32.01 15.73
CA ASN A 35 15.41 33.17 16.00
C ASN A 35 16.90 32.79 16.01
N GLN A 36 17.25 31.60 16.50
CA GLN A 36 18.63 31.13 16.54
C GLN A 36 19.16 30.70 15.17
N SER A 37 18.30 30.13 14.31
CA SER A 37 18.64 29.82 12.90
C SER A 37 18.95 31.07 12.05
N GLN A 38 18.54 32.26 12.46
CA GLN A 38 18.87 33.52 11.78
C GLN A 38 20.18 34.15 12.26
N ALA A 39 20.68 33.77 13.45
CA ALA A 39 21.85 34.39 14.09
C ALA A 39 23.10 33.49 14.07
N VAL A 40 22.93 32.17 14.02
CA VAL A 40 24.01 31.16 13.98
C VAL A 40 23.54 30.00 13.08
N THR A 41 24.44 29.42 12.29
CA THR A 41 24.20 28.17 11.54
C THR A 41 23.98 27.01 12.51
N LEU A 42 22.79 26.91 13.07
CA LEU A 42 22.40 25.83 13.97
C LEU A 42 22.24 24.55 13.14
N ASP A 43 22.89 23.46 13.57
CA ASP A 43 22.77 22.16 12.89
C ASP A 43 21.29 21.74 12.84
N ARG A 44 20.77 21.60 11.62
CA ARG A 44 19.41 21.16 11.33
C ARG A 44 19.07 19.87 12.06
N ARG A 45 20.02 18.95 12.18
CA ARG A 45 19.83 17.67 12.89
C ARG A 45 19.57 17.88 14.38
N TYR A 46 20.25 18.84 15.00
CA TYR A 46 20.04 19.16 16.41
C TYR A 46 18.61 19.66 16.68
N VAL A 47 18.11 20.60 15.86
CA VAL A 47 16.75 21.14 16.02
C VAL A 47 15.68 20.07 15.89
N LEU A 48 15.80 19.19 14.88
CA LEU A 48 14.86 18.10 14.66
C LEU A 48 14.90 17.08 15.81
N LYS A 49 16.10 16.72 16.28
CA LYS A 49 16.29 15.78 17.40
C LYS A 49 15.73 16.33 18.72
N ASP A 50 16.07 17.59 19.06
CA ASP A 50 15.64 18.20 20.32
C ASP A 50 14.12 18.41 20.36
N PHE A 51 13.54 18.86 19.24
CA PHE A 51 12.09 19.03 19.14
C PHE A 51 11.34 17.70 19.16
N SER A 52 11.89 16.66 18.51
CA SER A 52 11.32 15.30 18.56
C SER A 52 11.29 14.75 19.98
N ARG A 53 12.40 14.84 20.71
CA ARG A 53 12.48 14.42 22.11
C ARG A 53 11.47 15.16 22.98
N MET A 54 11.32 16.47 22.76
CA MET A 54 10.36 17.27 23.51
C MET A 54 8.91 16.88 23.21
N LEU A 55 8.59 16.53 21.96
CA LEU A 55 7.28 15.97 21.60
C LEU A 55 7.05 14.60 22.25
N ASP A 56 8.04 13.71 22.19
CA ASP A 56 7.97 12.36 22.76
C ASP A 56 7.65 12.41 24.26
N ASN A 57 8.35 13.25 25.03
CA ASN A 57 8.09 13.43 26.46
C ASN A 57 6.66 13.94 26.76
N GLN A 58 6.11 14.80 25.88
CA GLN A 58 4.73 15.28 26.05
C GLN A 58 3.71 14.18 25.74
N ILE A 59 3.97 13.39 24.69
CA ILE A 59 3.11 12.24 24.34
C ILE A 59 3.15 11.21 25.46
N GLU A 60 4.32 10.93 26.02
CA GLU A 60 4.48 10.02 27.16
C GLU A 60 3.61 10.41 28.34
N THR A 61 3.68 11.68 28.75
CA THR A 61 2.87 12.19 29.86
C THR A 61 1.37 11.99 29.60
N ILE A 62 0.91 12.24 28.37
CA ILE A 62 -0.49 12.08 27.97
C ILE A 62 -0.89 10.60 28.00
N VAL A 63 -0.02 9.72 27.52
CA VAL A 63 -0.28 8.29 27.34
C VAL A 63 -0.29 7.56 28.67
N LEU A 64 0.67 7.82 29.56
CA LEU A 64 0.70 7.21 30.88
C LEU A 64 -0.56 7.56 31.67
N PHE A 65 -0.99 8.83 31.60
CA PHE A 65 -2.24 9.26 32.22
C PHE A 65 -3.47 8.61 31.58
N LEU A 66 -3.50 8.47 30.25
CA LEU A 66 -4.59 7.76 29.56
C LEU A 66 -4.71 6.31 30.04
N LEU A 67 -3.59 5.59 30.14
CA LEU A 67 -3.56 4.20 30.63
C LEU A 67 -4.04 4.09 32.08
N GLU A 68 -3.60 4.99 32.94
CA GLU A 68 -4.05 5.06 34.34
C GLU A 68 -5.57 5.23 34.42
N GLN A 69 -6.13 6.20 33.68
CA GLN A 69 -7.57 6.44 33.68
C GLN A 69 -8.38 5.28 33.05
N GLN A 70 -7.83 4.61 32.03
CA GLN A 70 -8.45 3.40 31.49
C GLN A 70 -8.49 2.27 32.53
N GLY A 71 -7.42 2.09 33.31
CA GLY A 71 -7.38 1.13 34.41
C GLY A 71 -8.44 1.41 35.48
N VAL A 72 -8.58 2.68 35.89
CA VAL A 72 -9.61 3.12 36.85
C VAL A 72 -11.03 2.82 36.33
N LEU A 73 -11.31 3.14 35.06
CA LEU A 73 -12.62 2.85 34.46
C LEU A 73 -12.88 1.35 34.35
N ALA A 74 -11.87 0.56 33.96
CA ALA A 74 -11.99 -0.89 33.85
C ALA A 74 -12.26 -1.55 35.21
N SER A 75 -11.54 -1.15 36.26
CA SER A 75 -11.75 -1.62 37.63
C SER A 75 -13.17 -1.31 38.10
N ARG A 76 -13.65 -0.08 37.91
CA ARG A 76 -15.03 0.30 38.26
C ARG A 76 -16.07 -0.51 37.49
N ILE A 77 -15.87 -0.78 36.21
CA ILE A 77 -16.79 -1.63 35.43
C ILE A 77 -16.80 -3.06 35.97
N SER A 78 -15.63 -3.61 36.34
CA SER A 78 -15.54 -4.94 36.95
C SER A 78 -16.35 -5.03 38.25
N GLU A 79 -16.19 -4.07 39.16
CA GLU A 79 -16.96 -4.00 40.41
C GLU A 79 -18.47 -3.88 40.17
N LEU A 80 -18.88 -3.15 39.14
CA LEU A 80 -20.30 -3.03 38.78
C LEU A 80 -20.83 -4.31 38.13
N ASN A 81 -20.01 -5.07 37.43
CA ASN A 81 -20.39 -6.39 36.88
C ASN A 81 -20.61 -7.39 38.02
N GLU A 82 -19.74 -7.44 39.03
CA GLU A 82 -19.93 -8.31 40.21
C GLU A 82 -21.25 -8.01 40.94
N LYS A 83 -21.53 -6.71 41.15
CA LYS A 83 -22.81 -6.27 41.72
C LYS A 83 -23.99 -6.67 40.84
N LYS A 84 -23.85 -6.56 39.52
CA LYS A 84 -24.87 -6.98 38.55
C LYS A 84 -25.16 -8.48 38.63
N ASP A 85 -24.13 -9.31 38.75
CA ASP A 85 -24.26 -10.76 38.83
C ASP A 85 -24.96 -11.17 40.14
N SER A 86 -24.62 -10.53 41.26
CA SER A 86 -25.33 -10.76 42.54
C SER A 86 -26.82 -10.39 42.50
N LEU A 87 -27.21 -9.43 41.65
CA LEU A 87 -28.60 -9.02 41.46
C LEU A 87 -29.38 -9.90 40.48
N GLN A 88 -28.72 -10.80 39.74
CA GLN A 88 -29.42 -11.81 38.93
C GLN A 88 -30.15 -12.83 39.79
N GLU A 89 -29.64 -13.11 40.99
CA GLU A 89 -30.21 -14.09 41.91
C GLU A 89 -31.42 -13.53 42.68
N GLN A 90 -31.46 -12.22 42.93
CA GLN A 90 -32.56 -11.53 43.62
C GLN A 90 -32.87 -10.17 42.98
N PRO A 91 -33.89 -10.09 42.08
CA PRO A 91 -34.19 -8.86 41.37
C PRO A 91 -34.86 -7.82 42.29
N ASP A 92 -34.17 -6.69 42.50
CA ASP A 92 -34.67 -5.52 43.21
C ASP A 92 -34.60 -4.28 42.29
N ILE A 93 -35.75 -3.68 42.02
CA ILE A 93 -35.91 -2.54 41.10
C ILE A 93 -35.11 -1.32 41.58
N SER A 94 -35.02 -1.09 42.90
CA SER A 94 -34.25 0.05 43.44
C SER A 94 -32.76 -0.12 43.15
N LYS A 95 -32.23 -1.31 43.41
CA LYS A 95 -30.82 -1.64 43.18
C LYS A 95 -30.46 -1.64 41.69
N ILE A 96 -31.38 -2.04 40.80
CA ILE A 96 -31.21 -1.95 39.34
C ILE A 96 -31.07 -0.50 38.89
N ASN A 97 -31.89 0.42 39.43
CA ASN A 97 -31.80 1.84 39.11
C ASN A 97 -30.49 2.48 39.62
N GLU A 98 -30.07 2.14 40.84
CA GLU A 98 -28.78 2.58 41.40
C GLU A 98 -27.60 2.08 40.57
N LEU A 99 -27.63 0.82 40.15
CA LEU A 99 -26.62 0.22 39.30
C LEU A 99 -26.57 0.90 37.92
N ARG A 100 -27.74 1.22 37.34
CA ARG A 100 -27.81 1.95 36.06
C ARG A 100 -27.19 3.34 36.18
N GLU A 101 -27.48 4.06 37.26
CA GLU A 101 -26.89 5.38 37.48
C GLU A 101 -25.38 5.31 37.73
N ALA A 102 -24.90 4.23 38.36
CA ALA A 102 -23.47 3.98 38.52
C ALA A 102 -22.77 3.73 37.17
N TYR A 103 -23.37 2.94 36.26
CA TYR A 103 -22.86 2.78 34.90
C TYR A 103 -22.86 4.10 34.11
N ARG A 104 -23.91 4.92 34.26
CA ARG A 104 -23.96 6.27 33.66
C ARG A 104 -22.87 7.18 34.21
N ALA A 105 -22.56 7.09 35.50
CA ALA A 105 -21.46 7.85 36.10
C ALA A 105 -20.11 7.47 35.48
N VAL A 106 -19.85 6.17 35.29
CA VAL A 106 -18.66 5.69 34.56
C VAL A 106 -18.65 6.22 33.11
N GLY A 107 -19.80 6.21 32.43
CA GLY A 107 -19.93 6.80 31.08
C GLY A 107 -19.61 8.30 31.04
N ARG A 108 -20.03 9.07 32.04
CA ARG A 108 -19.69 10.49 32.17
C ARG A 108 -18.19 10.73 32.40
N ASP A 109 -17.53 9.86 33.16
CA ASP A 109 -16.08 9.94 33.36
C ASP A 109 -15.32 9.53 32.09
N LEU A 110 -15.81 8.54 31.34
CA LEU A 110 -15.27 8.19 30.03
C LEU A 110 -15.42 9.34 29.02
N LEU A 111 -16.51 10.09 29.04
CA LEU A 111 -16.68 11.29 28.19
C LEU A 111 -15.62 12.35 28.48
N LYS A 112 -15.28 12.58 29.77
CA LYS A 112 -14.18 13.47 30.14
C LYS A 112 -12.87 12.98 29.55
N LEU A 113 -12.60 11.67 29.64
CA LEU A 113 -11.38 11.05 29.10
C LEU A 113 -11.30 11.16 27.57
N LEU A 114 -12.38 10.86 26.86
CA LEU A 114 -12.46 11.01 25.40
C LEU A 114 -12.18 12.45 24.97
N TYR A 115 -12.74 13.42 25.70
CA TYR A 115 -12.50 14.84 25.46
C TYR A 115 -11.05 15.24 25.74
N PHE A 116 -10.44 14.74 26.81
CA PHE A 116 -9.01 14.95 27.10
C PHE A 116 -8.12 14.49 25.94
N VAL A 117 -8.37 13.28 25.42
CA VAL A 117 -7.60 12.72 24.30
C VAL A 117 -7.80 13.56 23.03
N GLU A 118 -9.02 13.98 22.73
CA GLU A 118 -9.34 14.84 21.58
C GLU A 118 -8.53 16.15 21.62
N ILE A 119 -8.56 16.84 22.76
CA ILE A 119 -7.87 18.11 22.96
C ILE A 119 -6.36 17.98 22.78
N ASN A 120 -5.77 16.90 23.30
CA ASN A 120 -4.35 16.60 23.16
C ASN A 120 -3.97 16.25 21.71
N ALA A 121 -4.75 15.43 21.02
CA ALA A 121 -4.55 15.10 19.61
C ALA A 121 -4.59 16.35 18.72
N ILE A 122 -5.53 17.27 18.96
CA ILE A 122 -5.61 18.56 18.25
C ILE A 122 -4.38 19.42 18.56
N GLY A 123 -3.92 19.45 19.82
CA GLY A 123 -2.73 20.17 20.25
C GLY A 123 -1.47 19.69 19.54
N LEU A 124 -1.26 18.38 19.51
CA LEU A 124 -0.17 17.69 18.78
C LEU A 124 -0.21 18.05 17.30
N ARG A 125 -1.36 17.90 16.64
CA ARG A 125 -1.54 18.26 15.22
C ARG A 125 -1.13 19.70 14.94
N LYS A 126 -1.56 20.64 15.78
CA LYS A 126 -1.30 22.07 15.57
C LYS A 126 0.12 22.48 15.86
N ILE A 127 0.83 21.78 16.73
CA ILE A 127 2.24 22.09 16.99
C ILE A 127 3.12 21.53 15.86
N LEU A 128 2.84 20.31 15.39
CA LEU A 128 3.47 19.69 14.23
C LEU A 128 3.32 20.59 12.99
N LYS A 129 2.10 20.99 12.64
CA LYS A 129 1.83 21.94 11.53
C LYS A 129 2.54 23.29 11.71
N LYS A 130 2.72 23.75 12.95
CA LYS A 130 3.41 25.02 13.22
C LYS A 130 4.92 24.89 12.99
N PHE A 131 5.49 23.75 13.33
CA PHE A 131 6.90 23.46 13.09
C PHE A 131 7.18 23.44 11.58
N ASP A 132 6.43 22.64 10.82
CA ASP A 132 6.59 22.55 9.36
C ASP A 132 6.44 23.91 8.67
N LYS A 133 5.42 24.70 9.05
CA LYS A 133 5.20 26.03 8.45
C LYS A 133 6.37 26.99 8.71
N ARG A 134 7.12 26.83 9.79
CA ARG A 134 8.25 27.71 10.12
C ARG A 134 9.54 27.32 9.42
N PHE A 135 9.79 26.03 9.27
CA PHE A 135 11.07 25.53 8.78
C PHE A 135 11.00 24.92 7.38
N GLY A 136 9.82 24.83 6.77
CA GLY A 136 9.63 24.28 5.41
C GLY A 136 9.89 22.77 5.29
N TYR A 137 10.25 22.11 6.39
CA TYR A 137 10.57 20.69 6.41
C TYR A 137 9.31 19.82 6.38
N LYS A 138 9.44 18.62 5.82
CA LYS A 138 8.50 17.50 6.04
C LYS A 138 8.72 16.86 7.42
N PHE A 139 8.86 17.66 8.49
CA PHE A 139 9.15 17.13 9.81
C PHE A 139 7.99 16.32 10.36
N THR A 140 6.75 16.81 10.21
CA THR A 140 5.57 16.04 10.64
C THR A 140 5.52 14.66 9.98
N ASP A 141 5.82 14.59 8.69
CA ASP A 141 5.84 13.35 7.93
C ASP A 141 6.91 12.39 8.46
N TYR A 142 8.15 12.86 8.61
CA TYR A 142 9.24 12.08 9.21
C TYR A 142 8.92 11.62 10.64
N TYR A 143 8.48 12.53 11.50
CA TYR A 143 8.22 12.27 12.90
C TYR A 143 7.10 11.23 13.09
N VAL A 144 6.00 11.36 12.33
CA VAL A 144 4.90 10.40 12.34
C VAL A 144 5.34 9.08 11.71
N LYS A 145 6.08 9.07 10.59
CA LYS A 145 6.61 7.86 9.93
C LYS A 145 7.40 6.98 10.89
N THR A 146 8.37 7.55 11.59
CA THR A 146 9.27 6.77 12.47
C THR A 146 8.56 6.25 13.73
N ARG A 147 7.39 6.81 14.08
CA ARG A 147 6.70 6.54 15.34
C ARG A 147 5.33 5.87 15.15
N ALA A 148 4.76 5.83 13.95
CA ALA A 148 3.47 5.19 13.73
C ALA A 148 3.56 3.65 13.78
N ASN A 149 4.71 3.07 13.39
CA ASN A 149 4.90 1.61 13.24
C ASN A 149 5.93 1.02 14.20
N HIS A 150 6.54 1.84 15.06
CA HIS A 150 7.52 1.34 16.00
C HIS A 150 6.82 0.70 17.21
N PRO A 151 7.15 -0.55 17.59
CA PRO A 151 6.39 -1.31 18.60
C PRO A 151 6.33 -0.62 19.98
N TYR A 152 7.35 0.18 20.31
CA TYR A 152 7.42 0.92 21.57
C TYR A 152 6.95 2.38 21.46
N SER A 153 6.36 2.77 20.34
CA SER A 153 5.92 4.15 20.17
C SER A 153 4.61 4.44 20.89
N GLN A 154 4.69 5.31 21.88
CA GLN A 154 3.53 5.79 22.66
C GLN A 154 2.55 6.62 21.81
N LEU A 155 3.02 7.16 20.67
CA LEU A 155 2.18 7.88 19.72
C LEU A 155 1.04 7.00 19.18
N GLN A 156 1.26 5.69 19.04
CA GLN A 156 0.25 4.73 18.58
C GLN A 156 -0.93 4.61 19.54
N GLN A 157 -0.69 4.71 20.85
CA GLN A 157 -1.73 4.59 21.88
C GLN A 157 -2.70 5.79 21.85
N VAL A 158 -2.17 6.98 21.55
CA VAL A 158 -2.98 8.19 21.31
C VAL A 158 -3.79 8.11 20.02
N PHE A 159 -3.45 7.22 19.06
CA PHE A 159 -4.05 7.21 17.72
C PHE A 159 -5.01 6.07 17.43
N LYS A 160 -4.74 4.87 17.96
CA LYS A 160 -5.59 3.70 17.67
C LYS A 160 -6.75 3.54 18.64
N HIS A 161 -6.75 4.22 19.79
CA HIS A 161 -7.82 4.25 20.81
C HIS A 161 -8.42 2.87 21.19
N VAL A 162 -7.71 1.76 20.95
CA VAL A 162 -8.29 0.39 20.96
C VAL A 162 -8.95 0.06 22.30
N GLY A 163 -8.37 0.54 23.42
CA GLY A 163 -8.94 0.33 24.75
C GLY A 163 -10.20 1.14 25.06
N LEU A 164 -10.38 2.33 24.47
CA LEU A 164 -11.55 3.19 24.77
C LEU A 164 -12.83 2.64 24.12
N GLY A 165 -12.73 2.08 22.92
CA GLY A 165 -13.86 1.44 22.25
C GLY A 165 -14.41 0.23 23.01
N ALA A 166 -13.53 -0.56 23.62
CA ALA A 166 -13.92 -1.70 24.46
C ALA A 166 -14.69 -1.24 25.71
N VAL A 167 -14.24 -0.17 26.37
CA VAL A 167 -14.92 0.42 27.53
C VAL A 167 -16.29 0.98 27.14
N VAL A 168 -16.41 1.69 26.01
CA VAL A 168 -17.71 2.14 25.47
C VAL A 168 -18.64 0.94 25.24
N GLY A 169 -18.16 -0.10 24.56
CA GLY A 169 -18.93 -1.31 24.29
C GLY A 169 -19.41 -2.01 25.56
N ALA A 170 -18.56 -2.09 26.58
CA ALA A 170 -18.90 -2.69 27.87
C ALA A 170 -20.01 -1.90 28.59
N ILE A 171 -19.92 -0.57 28.65
CA ILE A 171 -20.93 0.28 29.28
C ILE A 171 -22.26 0.21 28.49
N SER A 172 -22.21 0.35 27.16
CA SER A 172 -23.41 0.31 26.32
C SER A 172 -24.16 -1.02 26.43
N ARG A 173 -23.43 -2.15 26.41
CA ARG A 173 -24.03 -3.48 26.59
C ARG A 173 -24.66 -3.65 27.96
N ASN A 174 -23.98 -3.20 29.02
CA ASN A 174 -24.47 -3.33 30.38
C ASN A 174 -25.70 -2.45 30.65
N LEU A 175 -25.73 -1.22 30.11
CA LEU A 175 -26.91 -0.35 30.21
C LEU A 175 -28.11 -0.91 29.45
N ALA A 176 -27.90 -1.49 28.28
CA ALA A 176 -28.97 -2.12 27.48
C ALA A 176 -29.60 -3.31 28.23
N ASP A 177 -28.79 -4.22 28.77
CA ASP A 177 -29.30 -5.39 29.54
C ASP A 177 -30.07 -4.97 30.81
N LEU A 178 -29.66 -3.88 31.47
CA LEU A 178 -30.40 -3.35 32.62
C LEU A 178 -31.71 -2.64 32.21
N GLN A 179 -31.83 -2.18 30.97
CA GLN A 179 -33.03 -1.53 30.45
C GLN A 179 -34.11 -2.55 30.06
N ASP A 180 -33.74 -3.68 29.44
CA ASP A 180 -34.67 -4.76 29.09
C ASP A 180 -35.32 -5.40 30.32
N ARG A 181 -34.57 -5.50 31.43
CA ARG A 181 -35.07 -6.04 32.71
C ARG A 181 -36.07 -5.14 33.43
N GLN A 182 -36.18 -3.87 33.05
CA GLN A 182 -37.15 -2.93 33.62
C GLN A 182 -38.55 -3.07 32.99
N GLY A 183 -38.66 -3.71 31.82
CA GLY A 183 -39.89 -3.83 31.03
C GLY A 183 -40.96 -4.80 31.52
N SER A 184 -40.78 -5.45 32.69
CA SER A 184 -41.67 -6.55 33.12
C SER A 184 -42.42 -6.34 34.45
N TYR A 185 -42.30 -5.20 35.14
CA TYR A 185 -42.86 -5.06 36.50
C TYR A 185 -43.66 -3.77 36.82
N LEU A 186 -43.84 -2.84 35.87
CA LEU A 186 -44.79 -1.73 36.03
C LEU A 186 -45.77 -1.70 34.85
N SER A 187 -47.04 -1.42 35.16
CA SER A 187 -48.18 -1.39 34.24
C SER A 187 -47.85 -0.78 32.87
N ILE A 188 -48.26 -1.47 31.81
CA ILE A 188 -48.08 -1.13 30.39
C ILE A 188 -48.72 0.23 30.03
N TYR A 189 -49.56 0.79 30.92
CA TYR A 189 -50.29 2.03 30.70
C TYR A 189 -49.66 3.29 31.33
N ASP A 190 -48.59 3.16 32.13
CA ASP A 190 -48.08 4.27 32.96
C ASP A 190 -46.84 5.00 32.40
N GLN A 191 -46.26 4.61 31.26
CA GLN A 191 -45.05 5.26 30.74
C GLN A 191 -45.15 5.63 29.25
N PRO A 192 -44.90 6.91 28.88
CA PRO A 192 -44.71 7.25 27.48
C PRO A 192 -43.44 6.53 26.98
N ALA A 193 -43.51 5.96 25.78
CA ALA A 193 -42.42 5.23 25.13
C ALA A 193 -41.13 6.07 25.13
N LEU A 194 -40.24 5.81 26.09
CA LEU A 194 -38.92 6.42 26.14
C LEU A 194 -38.08 5.89 24.96
N PRO A 195 -37.23 6.72 24.33
CA PRO A 195 -36.36 6.25 23.27
C PRO A 195 -35.52 5.07 23.76
N LEU A 196 -35.42 4.02 22.95
CA LEU A 196 -34.73 2.75 23.23
C LEU A 196 -33.21 2.88 23.49
N GLN A 197 -32.64 4.08 23.52
CA GLN A 197 -31.20 4.34 23.73
C GLN A 197 -30.97 5.34 24.87
N ASP A 198 -30.09 4.98 25.79
CA ASP A 198 -29.68 5.84 26.90
C ASP A 198 -28.89 7.06 26.38
N PRO A 199 -29.24 8.31 26.77
CA PRO A 199 -28.59 9.52 26.23
C PRO A 199 -27.08 9.58 26.51
N VAL A 200 -26.60 8.89 27.55
CA VAL A 200 -25.15 8.78 27.82
C VAL A 200 -24.47 7.95 26.74
N VAL A 201 -25.11 6.88 26.26
CA VAL A 201 -24.58 6.02 25.18
C VAL A 201 -24.42 6.80 23.89
N ASP A 202 -25.42 7.59 23.50
CA ASP A 202 -25.37 8.44 22.30
C ASP A 202 -24.25 9.47 22.40
N SER A 203 -24.09 10.09 23.57
CA SER A 203 -23.03 11.07 23.80
C SER A 203 -21.64 10.44 23.74
N MET A 204 -21.47 9.19 24.19
CA MET A 204 -20.23 8.45 24.10
C MET A 204 -19.90 8.09 22.65
N GLN A 205 -20.88 7.59 21.89
CA GLN A 205 -20.70 7.28 20.48
C GLN A 205 -20.32 8.52 19.67
N ALA A 206 -21.03 9.65 19.88
CA ALA A 206 -20.70 10.91 19.24
C ALA A 206 -19.30 11.42 19.64
N ALA A 207 -18.86 11.19 20.89
CA ALA A 207 -17.51 11.55 21.33
C ALA A 207 -16.44 10.68 20.66
N VAL A 208 -16.67 9.38 20.51
CA VAL A 208 -15.78 8.46 19.78
C VAL A 208 -15.67 8.84 18.31
N ASP A 209 -16.77 9.20 17.66
CA ASP A 209 -16.78 9.61 16.25
C ASP A 209 -16.00 10.92 16.04
N ARG A 210 -16.21 11.91 16.94
CA ARG A 210 -15.44 13.17 16.94
C ARG A 210 -13.95 12.94 17.17
N LEU A 211 -13.61 12.03 18.08
CA LEU A 211 -12.23 11.66 18.37
C LEU A 211 -11.58 11.00 17.15
N SER A 212 -12.28 10.04 16.52
CA SER A 212 -11.84 9.38 15.29
C SER A 212 -11.57 10.39 14.17
N HIS A 213 -12.46 11.34 13.94
CA HIS A 213 -12.22 12.43 12.98
C HIS A 213 -11.01 13.31 13.37
N SER A 214 -10.80 13.53 14.66
CA SER A 214 -9.69 14.31 15.21
C SER A 214 -8.35 13.56 15.18
N THR A 215 -8.33 12.25 15.01
CA THR A 215 -7.10 11.46 14.81
C THR A 215 -6.92 11.02 13.36
N ASN A 216 -7.97 11.04 12.52
CA ASN A 216 -7.93 10.68 11.09
C ASN A 216 -6.90 11.44 10.27
N PHE A 217 -6.58 12.70 10.57
CA PHE A 217 -5.49 13.41 9.87
C PHE A 217 -4.12 12.81 10.15
N LEU A 218 -3.88 12.35 11.39
CA LEU A 218 -2.62 11.75 11.79
C LEU A 218 -2.54 10.30 11.30
N ASN A 219 -3.67 9.59 11.26
CA ASN A 219 -3.78 8.29 10.57
C ASN A 219 -3.56 8.42 9.07
N PHE A 220 -4.10 9.45 8.42
CA PHE A 220 -3.87 9.75 7.00
C PHE A 220 -2.38 10.03 6.74
N LEU A 221 -1.73 10.82 7.59
CA LEU A 221 -0.28 11.06 7.48
C LEU A 221 0.55 9.80 7.76
N ALA A 222 0.18 9.00 8.75
CA ALA A 222 0.81 7.71 9.03
C ALA A 222 0.64 6.73 7.88
N GLN A 223 -0.55 6.65 7.27
CA GLN A 223 -0.85 5.83 6.10
C GLN A 223 -0.10 6.30 4.86
N HIS A 224 -0.04 7.61 4.60
CA HIS A 224 0.79 8.16 3.53
C HIS A 224 2.28 7.85 3.73
N ALA A 225 2.76 7.91 4.97
CA ALA A 225 4.13 7.55 5.32
C ALA A 225 4.41 6.04 5.22
N LEU A 226 3.42 5.19 5.51
CA LEU A 226 3.42 3.73 5.36
C LEU A 226 3.46 3.29 3.90
N ILE A 227 2.69 3.94 3.04
CA ILE A 227 2.74 3.70 1.58
C ILE A 227 4.13 4.06 1.03
N MET A 228 4.81 5.03 1.65
CA MET A 228 6.19 5.40 1.35
C MET A 228 7.24 4.50 2.05
N GLN A 229 6.83 3.42 2.73
CA GLN A 229 7.71 2.48 3.42
C GLN A 229 8.15 1.31 2.52
N GLU A 230 7.48 1.07 1.39
CA GLU A 230 7.92 0.11 0.36
C GLU A 230 9.04 0.66 -0.54
N GLU A 231 9.37 1.96 -0.43
CA GLU A 231 10.39 2.60 -1.26
C GLU A 231 11.44 3.30 -0.39
N LEU A 232 12.50 2.58 -0.06
CA LEU A 232 13.73 3.17 0.45
C LEU A 232 14.85 2.92 -0.57
N PRO A 233 15.36 3.97 -1.24
CA PRO A 233 16.77 4.11 -1.49
C PRO A 233 17.45 4.76 -0.27
N SER A 234 18.71 4.39 -0.06
CA SER A 234 19.61 4.88 0.99
C SER A 234 19.85 6.40 0.93
N PRO A 235 20.35 7.02 2.02
CA PRO A 235 20.45 8.47 2.12
C PRO A 235 21.77 8.95 1.51
N VAL A 236 21.72 9.36 0.25
CA VAL A 236 22.55 10.47 -0.23
C VAL A 236 21.58 11.52 -0.71
N GLU A 237 21.65 12.70 -0.10
CA GLU A 237 20.98 13.90 -0.58
C GLU A 237 21.52 14.22 -1.99
N GLU A 238 20.90 13.66 -3.02
CA GLU A 238 20.93 14.25 -4.35
C GLU A 238 19.62 15.00 -4.55
N GLU A 239 19.74 16.30 -4.79
CA GLU A 239 18.76 17.06 -5.55
C GLU A 239 18.58 16.38 -6.92
N VAL A 240 17.78 15.31 -7.00
CA VAL A 240 17.43 14.69 -8.29
C VAL A 240 16.34 15.53 -8.93
N ASP A 241 16.81 16.63 -9.50
CA ASP A 241 16.48 17.16 -10.82
C ASP A 241 15.18 16.61 -11.45
N ASP A 242 14.20 17.50 -11.66
CA ASP A 242 13.00 17.30 -12.48
C ASP A 242 13.32 16.87 -13.95
N GLN A 243 14.60 16.71 -14.34
CA GLN A 243 15.05 16.33 -15.68
C GLN A 243 14.96 14.83 -16.06
N LYS A 244 14.78 13.88 -15.12
CA LYS A 244 14.71 12.43 -15.47
C LYS A 244 13.36 11.98 -16.05
N TYR A 245 12.31 12.82 -16.01
CA TYR A 245 10.98 12.49 -16.53
C TYR A 245 10.79 12.92 -17.98
N HIS A 246 10.70 11.96 -18.89
CA HIS A 246 10.35 12.21 -20.30
C HIS A 246 8.89 11.81 -20.56
N PHE A 247 8.00 12.81 -20.58
CA PHE A 247 6.58 12.62 -20.87
C PHE A 247 6.34 11.84 -22.17
N MET A 248 7.15 12.09 -23.21
CA MET A 248 7.03 11.39 -24.49
C MET A 248 7.31 9.88 -24.36
N SER A 249 8.29 9.47 -23.55
CA SER A 249 8.59 8.06 -23.31
C SER A 249 7.46 7.37 -22.51
N LEU A 250 6.83 8.07 -21.56
CA LEU A 250 5.62 7.58 -20.88
C LEU A 250 4.45 7.44 -21.86
N LEU A 251 4.24 8.41 -22.74
CA LEU A 251 3.19 8.36 -23.76
C LEU A 251 3.38 7.18 -24.72
N LEU A 252 4.61 6.95 -25.19
CA LEU A 252 4.95 5.79 -26.03
C LEU A 252 4.68 4.47 -25.31
N ASN A 253 5.02 4.37 -24.02
CA ASN A 253 4.72 3.19 -23.21
C ASN A 253 3.19 2.96 -23.07
N LEU A 254 2.42 4.02 -22.81
CA LEU A 254 0.96 3.93 -22.78
C LEU A 254 0.37 3.54 -24.14
N ALA A 255 0.91 4.11 -25.22
CA ALA A 255 0.52 3.79 -26.60
C ALA A 255 0.84 2.33 -26.95
N ASN A 256 1.99 1.80 -26.54
CA ASN A 256 2.33 0.38 -26.69
C ASN A 256 1.28 -0.52 -26.05
N THR A 257 0.90 -0.17 -24.81
CA THR A 257 -0.08 -0.93 -24.04
C THR A 257 -1.46 -0.90 -24.69
N PHE A 258 -1.91 0.28 -25.11
CA PHE A 258 -3.16 0.46 -25.84
C PHE A 258 -3.17 -0.36 -27.12
N LEU A 259 -2.14 -0.19 -27.97
CA LEU A 259 -2.05 -0.84 -29.27
C LEU A 259 -1.96 -2.37 -29.13
N TYR A 260 -1.25 -2.86 -28.10
CA TYR A 260 -1.21 -4.29 -27.78
C TYR A 260 -2.58 -4.82 -27.38
N MET A 261 -3.35 -4.09 -26.58
CA MET A 261 -4.71 -4.55 -26.26
C MET A 261 -5.65 -4.48 -27.47
N VAL A 262 -5.54 -3.49 -28.34
CA VAL A 262 -6.29 -3.50 -29.61
C VAL A 262 -5.92 -4.75 -30.42
N ASN A 263 -4.62 -5.06 -30.54
CA ASN A 263 -4.12 -6.23 -31.27
C ASN A 263 -4.72 -7.55 -30.78
N THR A 264 -4.81 -7.72 -29.46
CA THR A 264 -5.32 -8.95 -28.84
C THR A 264 -6.81 -9.14 -29.11
N TYR A 265 -7.60 -8.06 -29.14
CA TYR A 265 -9.06 -8.15 -29.16
C TYR A 265 -9.69 -7.85 -30.53
N ILE A 266 -9.00 -7.17 -31.45
CA ILE A 266 -9.50 -6.88 -32.81
C ILE A 266 -9.82 -8.14 -33.63
N ILE A 267 -9.20 -9.24 -33.26
CA ILE A 267 -9.32 -10.52 -33.94
C ILE A 267 -10.41 -11.44 -33.37
N VAL A 268 -10.93 -11.15 -32.19
CA VAL A 268 -11.90 -12.02 -31.51
C VAL A 268 -13.20 -12.14 -32.31
N PRO A 269 -13.78 -11.06 -32.88
CA PRO A 269 -15.04 -11.16 -33.62
C PRO A 269 -14.94 -11.95 -34.94
N THR A 270 -13.74 -12.06 -35.52
CA THR A 270 -13.52 -12.70 -36.84
C THR A 270 -12.80 -14.05 -36.72
N ALA A 271 -12.42 -14.48 -35.52
CA ALA A 271 -11.62 -15.69 -35.31
C ALA A 271 -12.33 -16.97 -35.78
N ASP A 272 -13.65 -17.03 -35.62
CA ASP A 272 -14.47 -18.18 -36.03
C ASP A 272 -14.56 -18.28 -37.55
N ASP A 273 -15.05 -17.21 -38.20
CA ASP A 273 -15.14 -17.10 -39.66
C ASP A 273 -13.79 -17.36 -40.34
N TYR A 274 -12.71 -16.80 -39.78
CA TYR A 274 -11.38 -17.00 -40.33
C TYR A 274 -10.93 -18.47 -40.23
N SER A 275 -11.15 -19.14 -39.10
CA SER A 275 -10.78 -20.56 -38.94
C SER A 275 -11.57 -21.45 -39.89
N MET A 276 -12.87 -21.18 -40.04
CA MET A 276 -13.75 -21.90 -40.97
C MET A 276 -13.36 -21.66 -42.44
N SER A 277 -12.97 -20.44 -42.82
CA SER A 277 -12.53 -20.11 -44.18
C SER A 277 -11.26 -20.87 -44.62
N LEU A 278 -10.43 -21.27 -43.65
CA LEU A 278 -9.23 -22.10 -43.85
C LEU A 278 -9.53 -23.60 -43.89
N GLY A 279 -10.79 -24.00 -43.73
CA GLY A 279 -11.22 -25.40 -43.69
C GLY A 279 -11.02 -26.08 -42.33
N ALA A 280 -10.84 -25.32 -41.25
CA ALA A 280 -10.72 -25.85 -39.90
C ALA A 280 -12.10 -26.06 -39.26
N ALA A 281 -12.18 -26.92 -38.23
CA ALA A 281 -13.37 -27.01 -37.38
C ALA A 281 -13.50 -25.76 -36.49
N ALA A 282 -14.72 -25.40 -36.10
CA ALA A 282 -15.00 -24.25 -35.21
C ALA A 282 -14.21 -24.31 -33.88
N THR A 283 -13.88 -25.50 -33.37
CA THR A 283 -13.06 -25.67 -32.16
C THR A 283 -11.66 -25.06 -32.28
N VAL A 284 -11.13 -24.89 -33.50
CA VAL A 284 -9.82 -24.29 -33.75
C VAL A 284 -9.83 -22.78 -33.48
N CYS A 285 -10.97 -22.09 -33.54
CA CYS A 285 -11.04 -20.66 -33.24
C CYS A 285 -10.63 -20.36 -31.77
N GLY A 286 -11.00 -21.24 -30.84
CA GLY A 286 -10.57 -21.18 -29.44
C GLY A 286 -9.05 -21.35 -29.28
N ILE A 287 -8.44 -22.25 -30.07
CA ILE A 287 -6.98 -22.43 -30.11
C ILE A 287 -6.30 -21.17 -30.67
N VAL A 288 -6.86 -20.57 -31.72
CA VAL A 288 -6.33 -19.34 -32.34
C VAL A 288 -6.34 -18.17 -31.36
N ILE A 289 -7.39 -18.03 -30.54
CA ILE A 289 -7.48 -17.00 -29.49
C ILE A 289 -6.51 -17.34 -28.34
N GLY A 290 -6.51 -18.59 -27.88
CA GLY A 290 -5.72 -19.05 -26.73
C GLY A 290 -4.21 -19.08 -26.97
N ALA A 291 -3.75 -19.35 -28.20
CA ALA A 291 -2.33 -19.44 -28.54
C ALA A 291 -1.56 -18.17 -28.16
N MET A 292 -2.16 -17.00 -28.34
CA MET A 292 -1.55 -15.72 -27.96
C MET A 292 -1.33 -15.62 -26.44
N ALA A 293 -2.33 -16.01 -25.65
CA ALA A 293 -2.26 -15.96 -24.18
C ALA A 293 -1.17 -16.90 -23.64
N VAL A 294 -1.05 -18.10 -24.22
CA VAL A 294 0.00 -19.06 -23.85
C VAL A 294 1.39 -18.47 -24.09
N ALA A 295 1.65 -17.94 -25.30
CA ALA A 295 2.94 -17.32 -25.62
C ALA A 295 3.24 -16.08 -24.75
N GLN A 296 2.21 -15.31 -24.39
CA GLN A 296 2.34 -14.14 -23.51
C GLN A 296 2.88 -14.49 -22.11
N ILE A 297 2.51 -15.65 -21.55
CA ILE A 297 3.00 -16.08 -20.23
C ILE A 297 4.53 -16.20 -20.26
N PHE A 298 5.08 -16.89 -21.26
CA PHE A 298 6.53 -17.06 -21.42
C PHE A 298 7.23 -15.73 -21.72
N SER A 299 6.63 -14.93 -22.61
CA SER A 299 7.08 -13.59 -22.96
C SER A 299 7.29 -12.70 -21.72
N SER A 300 6.35 -12.75 -20.77
CA SER A 300 6.37 -11.91 -19.58
C SER A 300 7.60 -12.13 -18.70
N VAL A 301 8.05 -13.38 -18.56
CA VAL A 301 9.24 -13.73 -17.75
C VAL A 301 10.51 -13.23 -18.45
N TYR A 302 10.64 -13.49 -19.75
CA TYR A 302 11.82 -13.09 -20.52
C TYR A 302 11.96 -11.56 -20.58
N PHE A 303 10.87 -10.85 -20.87
CA PHE A 303 10.87 -9.39 -20.91
C PHE A 303 11.07 -8.76 -19.54
N SER A 304 10.57 -9.38 -18.46
CA SER A 304 10.85 -8.93 -17.10
C SER A 304 12.35 -8.97 -16.82
N ALA A 305 13.02 -10.07 -17.16
CA ALA A 305 14.47 -10.19 -17.02
C ALA A 305 15.24 -9.20 -17.92
N TRP A 306 14.83 -9.04 -19.18
CA TRP A 306 15.50 -8.12 -20.13
C TRP A 306 15.32 -6.65 -19.74
N SER A 307 14.15 -6.29 -19.19
CA SER A 307 13.89 -4.94 -18.70
C SER A 307 14.79 -4.52 -17.54
N ASN A 308 15.43 -5.47 -16.83
CA ASN A 308 16.48 -5.16 -15.86
C ASN A 308 17.66 -4.42 -16.51
N ARG A 309 17.92 -4.61 -17.81
CA ARG A 309 19.08 -4.04 -18.51
C ARG A 309 18.75 -2.86 -19.42
N SER A 310 17.59 -2.88 -20.10
CA SER A 310 17.15 -1.78 -20.97
C SER A 310 15.64 -1.82 -21.19
N TYR A 311 15.00 -0.67 -21.39
CA TYR A 311 13.58 -0.58 -21.76
C TYR A 311 13.39 -0.41 -23.27
N PHE A 312 14.27 0.33 -23.94
CA PHE A 312 14.18 0.56 -25.39
C PHE A 312 14.33 -0.74 -26.19
N ARG A 313 15.36 -1.55 -25.90
CA ARG A 313 15.66 -2.76 -26.70
C ARG A 313 14.52 -3.79 -26.68
N PRO A 314 13.92 -4.14 -25.53
CA PRO A 314 12.79 -5.06 -25.53
C PRO A 314 11.52 -4.49 -26.18
N LEU A 315 11.27 -3.17 -26.10
CA LEU A 315 10.14 -2.53 -26.80
C LEU A 315 10.30 -2.56 -28.33
N VAL A 316 11.52 -2.37 -28.83
CA VAL A 316 11.84 -2.50 -30.26
C VAL A 316 11.62 -3.95 -30.72
N PHE A 317 12.16 -4.92 -29.98
CA PHE A 317 11.99 -6.34 -30.29
C PHE A 317 10.50 -6.75 -30.29
N SER A 318 9.74 -6.31 -29.28
CA SER A 318 8.29 -6.49 -29.19
C SER A 318 7.57 -5.96 -30.43
N SER A 319 7.90 -4.74 -30.88
CA SER A 319 7.25 -4.12 -32.04
C SER A 319 7.56 -4.87 -33.34
N ILE A 320 8.79 -5.35 -33.52
CA ILE A 320 9.21 -6.13 -34.68
C ILE A 320 8.47 -7.48 -34.73
N ILE A 321 8.42 -8.22 -33.62
CA ILE A 321 7.75 -9.52 -33.60
C ILE A 321 6.23 -9.39 -33.78
N LEU A 322 5.64 -8.29 -33.30
CA LEU A 322 4.21 -7.98 -33.52
C LEU A 322 3.91 -7.60 -34.97
N PHE A 323 4.81 -6.87 -35.63
CA PHE A 323 4.71 -6.62 -37.07
C PHE A 323 4.75 -7.93 -37.87
N ILE A 324 5.71 -8.80 -37.57
CA ILE A 324 5.86 -10.10 -38.23
C ILE A 324 4.65 -10.98 -37.96
N GLY A 325 4.22 -11.11 -36.69
CA GLY A 325 3.10 -11.95 -36.29
C GLY A 325 1.78 -11.55 -36.94
N ASN A 326 1.51 -10.25 -37.03
CA ASN A 326 0.30 -9.73 -37.71
C ASN A 326 0.36 -9.89 -39.23
N THR A 327 1.55 -9.75 -39.83
CA THR A 327 1.74 -10.02 -41.26
C THR A 327 1.53 -11.50 -41.57
N MET A 328 2.08 -12.40 -40.74
CA MET A 328 1.84 -13.85 -40.85
C MET A 328 0.37 -14.19 -40.65
N TYR A 329 -0.30 -13.56 -39.69
CA TYR A 329 -1.73 -13.72 -39.48
C TYR A 329 -2.49 -13.38 -40.76
N ALA A 330 -2.28 -12.21 -41.37
CA ALA A 330 -3.00 -11.83 -42.59
C ALA A 330 -2.67 -12.74 -43.80
N LEU A 331 -1.41 -13.13 -43.96
CA LEU A 331 -0.97 -14.00 -45.07
C LEU A 331 -1.48 -15.45 -44.96
N ALA A 332 -1.86 -15.90 -43.77
CA ALA A 332 -2.35 -17.26 -43.57
C ALA A 332 -3.60 -17.57 -44.42
N TYR A 333 -4.41 -16.54 -44.74
CA TYR A 333 -5.58 -16.66 -45.61
C TYR A 333 -5.18 -17.02 -47.05
N ASP A 334 -4.25 -16.26 -47.62
CA ASP A 334 -3.80 -16.47 -49.01
C ASP A 334 -2.99 -17.76 -49.17
N LEU A 335 -2.26 -18.16 -48.11
CA LEU A 335 -1.52 -19.43 -48.05
C LEU A 335 -2.39 -20.64 -47.71
N LYS A 336 -3.66 -20.43 -47.31
CA LYS A 336 -4.59 -21.47 -46.85
C LYS A 336 -3.97 -22.41 -45.81
N SER A 337 -3.28 -21.86 -44.81
CA SER A 337 -2.46 -22.63 -43.87
C SER A 337 -2.74 -22.26 -42.41
N ILE A 338 -3.40 -23.18 -41.69
CA ILE A 338 -3.66 -23.07 -40.24
C ILE A 338 -2.37 -22.98 -39.42
N PRO A 339 -1.28 -23.74 -39.70
CA PRO A 339 -0.02 -23.58 -38.99
C PRO A 339 0.55 -22.16 -39.07
N VAL A 340 0.47 -21.50 -40.23
CA VAL A 340 0.96 -20.11 -40.38
C VAL A 340 0.14 -19.16 -39.53
N LEU A 341 -1.18 -19.35 -39.46
CA LEU A 341 -2.08 -18.59 -38.58
C LEU A 341 -1.66 -18.73 -37.11
N LEU A 342 -1.45 -19.96 -36.65
CA LEU A 342 -1.07 -20.24 -35.26
C LEU A 342 0.32 -19.72 -34.92
N ILE A 343 1.30 -19.84 -35.82
CA ILE A 343 2.64 -19.26 -35.60
C ILE A 343 2.53 -17.73 -35.53
N GLY A 344 1.75 -17.10 -36.40
CA GLY A 344 1.48 -15.66 -36.33
C GLY A 344 0.90 -15.24 -34.97
N ARG A 345 -0.03 -16.03 -34.42
CA ARG A 345 -0.59 -15.81 -33.08
C ARG A 345 0.44 -15.95 -31.96
N LEU A 346 1.25 -16.99 -32.01
CA LEU A 346 2.32 -17.20 -31.03
C LEU A 346 3.32 -16.05 -31.08
N CYS A 347 3.71 -15.59 -32.27
CA CYS A 347 4.56 -14.41 -32.45
C CYS A 347 3.93 -13.14 -31.83
N CYS A 348 2.63 -12.91 -32.03
CA CYS A 348 1.91 -11.81 -31.39
C CYS A 348 1.90 -11.92 -29.85
N GLY A 349 1.82 -13.13 -29.29
CA GLY A 349 1.93 -13.36 -27.86
C GLY A 349 3.35 -13.10 -27.33
N PHE A 350 4.37 -13.56 -28.04
CA PHE A 350 5.79 -13.29 -27.74
C PHE A 350 6.19 -11.83 -27.85
N GLY A 351 5.37 -10.99 -28.49
CA GLY A 351 5.55 -9.55 -28.51
C GLY A 351 5.04 -8.82 -27.27
N SER A 352 4.57 -9.51 -26.23
CA SER A 352 3.97 -8.86 -25.07
C SER A 352 5.00 -8.14 -24.20
N ALA A 353 5.16 -6.83 -24.39
CA ALA A 353 6.01 -5.98 -23.55
C ALA A 353 5.32 -5.47 -22.27
N ARG A 354 4.16 -6.03 -21.87
CA ARG A 354 3.37 -5.52 -20.73
C ARG A 354 4.16 -5.49 -19.41
N ALA A 355 5.04 -6.47 -19.17
CA ALA A 355 5.92 -6.48 -18.00
C ALA A 355 6.89 -5.29 -18.03
N VAL A 356 7.47 -4.99 -19.20
CA VAL A 356 8.38 -3.84 -19.42
C VAL A 356 7.65 -2.53 -19.18
N ASN A 357 6.44 -2.39 -19.73
CA ASN A 357 5.61 -1.20 -19.62
C ASN A 357 5.29 -0.84 -18.17
N ARG A 358 4.86 -1.85 -17.40
CA ARG A 358 4.51 -1.71 -15.98
C ARG A 358 5.74 -1.36 -15.14
N ARG A 359 6.87 -2.01 -15.43
CA ARG A 359 8.14 -1.72 -14.77
C ARG A 359 8.67 -0.33 -15.08
N TYR A 360 8.59 0.12 -16.33
CA TYR A 360 9.01 1.47 -16.71
C TYR A 360 8.21 2.55 -15.94
N ILE A 361 6.90 2.35 -15.75
CA ILE A 361 6.08 3.27 -14.94
C ILE A 361 6.57 3.29 -13.48
N SER A 362 6.91 2.13 -12.93
CA SER A 362 7.50 2.04 -11.59
C SER A 362 8.85 2.76 -11.54
N ASP A 363 9.77 2.47 -12.45
CA ASP A 363 11.17 2.87 -12.31
C ASP A 363 11.41 4.33 -12.76
N CYS A 364 10.62 4.86 -13.71
CA CYS A 364 10.93 6.13 -14.39
C CYS A 364 9.94 7.27 -14.08
N VAL A 365 8.75 6.97 -13.57
CA VAL A 365 7.75 8.00 -13.27
C VAL A 365 7.91 8.48 -11.81
N PRO A 366 8.00 9.80 -11.57
CA PRO A 366 8.09 10.34 -10.21
C PRO A 366 6.93 9.88 -9.33
N LEU A 367 7.20 9.63 -8.05
CA LEU A 367 6.22 9.10 -7.08
C LEU A 367 4.88 9.86 -7.10
N ARG A 368 4.93 11.20 -7.20
CA ARG A 368 3.73 12.06 -7.25
C ARG A 368 2.80 11.78 -8.43
N LEU A 369 3.35 11.33 -9.57
CA LEU A 369 2.62 11.04 -10.81
C LEU A 369 2.42 9.54 -11.06
N ARG A 370 3.11 8.66 -10.30
CA ARG A 370 3.11 7.22 -10.55
C ARG A 370 1.72 6.59 -10.45
N MET A 371 0.88 7.05 -9.50
CA MET A 371 -0.52 6.62 -9.42
C MET A 371 -1.29 6.99 -10.69
N GLN A 372 -1.15 8.24 -11.16
CA GLN A 372 -1.82 8.72 -12.37
C GLN A 372 -1.34 7.98 -13.62
N ALA A 373 -0.04 7.74 -13.75
CA ALA A 373 0.54 6.96 -14.85
C ALA A 373 0.06 5.49 -14.83
N SER A 374 -0.03 4.88 -13.65
CA SER A 374 -0.56 3.52 -13.49
C SER A 374 -2.05 3.44 -13.82
N ALA A 375 -2.84 4.44 -13.38
CA ALA A 375 -4.23 4.57 -13.78
C ALA A 375 -4.35 4.74 -15.30
N GLY A 376 -3.51 5.59 -15.90
CA GLY A 376 -3.43 5.77 -17.35
C GLY A 376 -3.11 4.47 -18.11
N PHE A 377 -2.22 3.62 -17.58
CA PHE A 377 -1.92 2.30 -18.15
C PHE A 377 -3.12 1.35 -18.14
N VAL A 378 -3.88 1.34 -17.04
CA VAL A 378 -5.10 0.55 -16.92
C VAL A 378 -6.18 1.09 -17.86
N SER A 379 -6.36 2.41 -17.90
CA SER A 379 -7.31 3.07 -18.81
C SER A 379 -6.96 2.81 -20.28
N ALA A 380 -5.69 2.95 -20.67
CA ALA A 380 -5.20 2.65 -22.01
C ALA A 380 -5.43 1.17 -22.37
N SER A 381 -5.21 0.25 -21.41
CA SER A 381 -5.52 -1.18 -21.62
C SER A 381 -7.02 -1.38 -21.86
N ALA A 382 -7.87 -0.84 -20.99
CA ALA A 382 -9.33 -0.97 -21.10
C ALA A 382 -9.88 -0.38 -22.40
N LEU A 383 -9.39 0.80 -22.79
CA LEU A 383 -9.73 1.42 -24.07
C LEU A 383 -9.31 0.54 -25.24
N GLY A 384 -8.10 -0.03 -25.22
CA GLY A 384 -7.65 -0.93 -26.28
C GLY A 384 -8.51 -2.20 -26.40
N MET A 385 -8.91 -2.78 -25.26
CA MET A 385 -9.80 -3.94 -25.23
C MET A 385 -11.18 -3.64 -25.83
N ALA A 386 -11.70 -2.43 -25.60
CA ALA A 386 -12.98 -1.99 -26.19
C ALA A 386 -12.84 -1.61 -27.67
N CYS A 387 -11.76 -0.90 -28.03
CA CYS A 387 -11.50 -0.45 -29.40
C CYS A 387 -11.23 -1.61 -30.36
N GLY A 388 -10.63 -2.71 -29.90
CA GLY A 388 -10.34 -3.88 -30.74
C GLY A 388 -11.57 -4.39 -31.49
N PRO A 389 -12.59 -4.94 -30.80
CA PRO A 389 -13.79 -5.46 -31.46
C PRO A 389 -14.56 -4.40 -32.24
N ALA A 390 -14.57 -3.15 -31.76
CA ALA A 390 -15.21 -2.04 -32.46
C ALA A 390 -14.56 -1.76 -33.83
N LEU A 391 -13.23 -1.75 -33.90
CA LEU A 391 -12.50 -1.60 -35.16
C LEU A 391 -12.73 -2.81 -36.08
N ALA A 392 -12.76 -4.03 -35.53
CA ALA A 392 -13.04 -5.23 -36.29
C ALA A 392 -14.40 -5.17 -37.01
N GLY A 393 -15.43 -4.67 -36.31
CA GLY A 393 -16.77 -4.50 -36.87
C GLY A 393 -16.86 -3.44 -37.98
N LEU A 394 -15.96 -2.45 -38.00
CA LEU A 394 -15.89 -1.45 -39.06
C LEU A 394 -15.11 -1.93 -40.29
N LEU A 395 -14.28 -2.96 -40.15
CA LEU A 395 -13.41 -3.51 -41.21
C LEU A 395 -14.14 -4.53 -42.11
N GLN A 396 -15.41 -4.28 -42.43
CA GLN A 396 -16.21 -5.14 -43.31
C GLN A 396 -16.05 -4.74 -44.79
N THR A 397 -14.85 -4.91 -45.33
CA THR A 397 -14.60 -4.66 -46.76
C THR A 397 -13.99 -5.88 -47.41
N ASN A 398 -14.32 -6.11 -48.69
CA ASN A 398 -13.82 -7.22 -49.47
C ASN A 398 -13.26 -6.71 -50.79
N PHE A 399 -11.94 -6.69 -50.93
CA PHE A 399 -11.25 -6.40 -52.18
C PHE A 399 -9.92 -7.15 -52.26
N LYS A 400 -9.37 -7.26 -53.47
CA LYS A 400 -8.12 -7.98 -53.70
C LYS A 400 -7.13 -7.08 -54.42
N ILE A 401 -5.93 -6.93 -53.85
CA ILE A 401 -4.83 -6.19 -54.47
C ILE A 401 -3.73 -7.19 -54.82
N TYR A 402 -3.50 -7.38 -56.12
CA TYR A 402 -2.59 -8.40 -56.65
C TYR A 402 -2.89 -9.81 -56.12
N LYS A 403 -1.97 -10.39 -55.33
CA LYS A 403 -2.09 -11.72 -54.72
C LYS A 403 -2.58 -11.68 -53.27
N LEU A 404 -2.79 -10.48 -52.70
CA LEU A 404 -3.17 -10.30 -51.31
C LEU A 404 -4.67 -10.04 -51.18
N THR A 405 -5.34 -10.83 -50.34
CA THR A 405 -6.77 -10.68 -50.08
C THR A 405 -6.98 -9.76 -48.88
N PHE A 406 -7.79 -8.72 -49.06
CA PHE A 406 -8.23 -7.80 -48.00
C PHE A 406 -9.73 -8.04 -47.76
N ASN A 407 -10.02 -8.92 -46.81
CA ASN A 407 -11.37 -9.24 -46.36
C ASN A 407 -11.51 -8.92 -44.87
N GLN A 408 -12.71 -9.13 -44.33
CA GLN A 408 -13.00 -8.94 -42.90
C GLN A 408 -12.06 -9.73 -41.97
N ASP A 409 -11.54 -10.87 -42.42
CA ASP A 409 -10.65 -11.74 -41.64
C ASP A 409 -9.18 -11.28 -41.64
N THR A 410 -8.68 -10.80 -42.78
CA THR A 410 -7.26 -10.41 -42.97
C THR A 410 -7.00 -8.94 -42.64
N LEU A 411 -8.00 -8.07 -42.78
CA LEU A 411 -7.89 -6.63 -42.52
C LEU A 411 -7.41 -6.29 -41.10
N PRO A 412 -7.90 -6.96 -40.03
CA PRO A 412 -7.34 -6.79 -38.69
C PRO A 412 -5.82 -6.99 -38.65
N GLY A 413 -5.30 -8.02 -39.33
CA GLY A 413 -3.87 -8.30 -39.40
C GLY A 413 -3.08 -7.23 -40.13
N TRP A 414 -3.55 -6.81 -41.31
CA TRP A 414 -2.88 -5.75 -42.08
C TRP A 414 -2.88 -4.40 -41.36
N LEU A 415 -4.01 -4.02 -40.78
CA LEU A 415 -4.15 -2.77 -40.04
C LEU A 415 -3.22 -2.75 -38.82
N MET A 416 -3.18 -3.85 -38.05
CA MET A 416 -2.30 -3.93 -36.89
C MET A 416 -0.83 -4.00 -37.29
N ALA A 417 -0.46 -4.70 -38.36
CA ALA A 417 0.91 -4.71 -38.86
C ALA A 417 1.36 -3.27 -39.21
N PHE A 418 0.55 -2.53 -39.94
CA PHE A 418 0.86 -1.13 -40.26
C PHE A 418 0.96 -0.24 -39.01
N ALA A 419 0.05 -0.41 -38.05
CA ALA A 419 0.09 0.35 -36.80
C ALA A 419 1.35 0.05 -35.96
N TRP A 420 1.79 -1.22 -35.90
CA TRP A 420 3.04 -1.61 -35.23
C TRP A 420 4.28 -1.07 -35.93
N LEU A 421 4.26 -0.98 -37.26
CA LEU A 421 5.33 -0.35 -38.03
C LEU A 421 5.44 1.16 -37.72
N ILE A 422 4.31 1.88 -37.70
CA ILE A 422 4.27 3.30 -37.31
C ILE A 422 4.78 3.46 -35.87
N TYR A 423 4.30 2.62 -34.96
CA TYR A 423 4.73 2.65 -33.56
C TYR A 423 6.25 2.41 -33.44
N LEU A 424 6.81 1.46 -34.20
CA LEU A 424 8.25 1.19 -34.22
C LEU A 424 9.06 2.42 -34.66
N VAL A 425 8.62 3.10 -35.73
CA VAL A 425 9.26 4.34 -36.20
C VAL A 425 9.15 5.44 -35.15
N TRP A 426 7.98 5.61 -34.55
CA TRP A 426 7.76 6.62 -33.51
C TRP A 426 8.60 6.35 -32.26
N LEU A 427 8.68 5.09 -31.83
CA LEU A 427 9.54 4.64 -30.73
C LEU A 427 11.00 4.97 -31.01
N TRP A 428 11.51 4.69 -32.21
CA TRP A 428 12.91 4.94 -32.54
C TRP A 428 13.26 6.43 -32.48
N ILE A 429 12.38 7.30 -32.96
CA ILE A 429 12.64 8.75 -33.03
C ILE A 429 12.49 9.41 -31.66
N SER A 430 11.48 9.01 -30.89
CA SER A 430 11.01 9.79 -29.74
C SER A 430 11.32 9.16 -28.37
N PHE A 431 11.66 7.86 -28.31
CA PHE A 431 11.94 7.22 -27.04
C PHE A 431 13.34 7.57 -26.54
N LYS A 432 13.40 8.15 -25.34
CA LYS A 432 14.67 8.42 -24.66
C LYS A 432 14.84 7.45 -23.49
N GLU A 433 15.92 6.67 -23.56
CA GLU A 433 16.29 5.74 -22.49
C GLU A 433 16.68 6.55 -21.23
N PRO A 434 16.10 6.25 -20.06
CA PRO A 434 16.47 6.90 -18.82
C PRO A 434 17.91 6.54 -18.45
N ALA A 435 18.73 7.54 -18.10
CA ALA A 435 20.09 7.32 -17.64
C ALA A 435 20.05 6.52 -16.33
N ARG A 436 20.60 5.31 -16.35
CA ARG A 436 20.84 4.51 -15.16
C ARG A 436 22.25 4.82 -14.67
N GLU A 437 22.41 5.01 -13.37
CA GLU A 437 23.72 5.10 -12.73
C GLU A 437 24.53 3.88 -13.19
N ALA A 438 25.57 4.15 -13.97
CA ALA A 438 26.49 3.11 -14.37
C ALA A 438 27.07 2.51 -13.10
N GLU A 439 27.10 1.18 -13.02
CA GLU A 439 27.86 0.43 -12.03
C GLU A 439 29.18 1.16 -11.78
N VAL A 440 29.41 1.58 -10.53
CA VAL A 440 30.68 2.15 -10.09
C VAL A 440 31.77 1.16 -10.47
N ASN A 441 32.46 1.46 -11.57
CA ASN A 441 33.61 0.69 -11.99
C ASN A 441 34.62 0.73 -10.85
N ASN A 442 34.93 -0.45 -10.31
CA ASN A 442 36.06 -0.67 -9.41
C ASN A 442 37.34 -0.13 -10.08
N VAL A 443 37.78 1.05 -9.67
CA VAL A 443 39.15 1.50 -9.89
C VAL A 443 39.95 0.98 -8.70
N PRO A 444 40.99 0.13 -8.89
CA PRO A 444 41.84 -0.29 -7.79
C PRO A 444 42.68 0.92 -7.35
N GLN A 445 42.40 1.42 -6.15
CA GLN A 445 43.21 2.48 -5.53
C GLN A 445 44.32 1.81 -4.72
N GLU A 446 45.48 1.65 -5.35
CA GLU A 446 46.73 1.29 -4.68
C GLU A 446 47.20 2.42 -3.75
N SER A 447 47.62 2.01 -2.55
CA SER A 447 48.69 2.58 -1.74
C SER A 447 48.51 3.99 -1.14
N ASN A 448 48.30 4.03 0.18
CA ASN A 448 49.32 4.45 1.17
C ASN A 448 48.66 4.97 2.45
N ALA A 449 48.57 4.12 3.46
CA ALA A 449 48.60 4.53 4.86
C ALA A 449 48.95 3.31 5.73
N ASP A 450 50.14 2.76 5.48
CA ASP A 450 50.86 1.96 6.46
C ASP A 450 51.55 2.94 7.42
N ALA A 451 50.95 3.20 8.58
CA ALA A 451 51.62 3.61 9.82
C ALA A 451 50.59 3.96 10.90
N LEU A 452 50.78 3.33 12.08
CA LEU A 452 50.02 3.48 13.34
C LEU A 452 48.63 2.81 13.33
N GLU A 453 48.31 1.81 14.13
CA GLU A 453 48.91 1.30 15.36
C GLU A 453 48.63 -0.19 15.48
N LYS A 454 49.71 -0.91 15.82
CA LYS A 454 49.71 -2.24 16.44
C LYS A 454 48.81 -2.25 17.68
N GLY A 455 47.92 -3.23 17.77
CA GLY A 455 47.13 -3.43 18.99
C GLY A 455 46.20 -4.63 18.94
N VAL A 456 46.80 -5.82 19.08
CA VAL A 456 46.18 -7.06 19.58
C VAL A 456 45.21 -7.78 18.63
N VAL A 457 45.78 -8.71 17.86
CA VAL A 457 45.13 -9.98 17.54
C VAL A 457 46.12 -11.06 17.96
N GLU A 458 45.72 -11.94 18.88
CA GLU A 458 46.33 -13.26 18.96
C GLU A 458 45.20 -14.32 19.07
N PRO A 459 45.19 -15.34 18.19
CA PRO A 459 44.19 -16.40 18.14
C PRO A 459 44.72 -17.66 18.83
N LEU A 460 43.86 -18.38 19.57
CA LEU A 460 44.19 -19.73 20.04
C LEU A 460 43.01 -20.68 19.86
N LEU A 461 43.11 -21.50 18.82
CA LEU A 461 42.39 -22.77 18.69
C LEU A 461 43.13 -23.84 19.50
N LEU A 462 42.41 -24.64 20.29
CA LEU A 462 42.89 -25.97 20.69
C LEU A 462 41.73 -26.97 20.92
N LYS A 463 41.86 -28.04 20.14
CA LYS A 463 41.15 -29.33 20.00
C LYS A 463 40.48 -29.96 21.22
N SER A 464 39.37 -30.67 20.96
CA SER A 464 38.75 -31.73 21.77
C SER A 464 39.65 -32.96 21.96
N PRO A 465 39.29 -33.84 22.92
CA PRO A 465 38.85 -35.18 22.52
C PRO A 465 37.58 -35.68 23.22
N GLU A 466 37.10 -36.80 22.70
CA GLU A 466 35.79 -37.45 22.84
C GLU A 466 35.51 -38.20 24.15
N ASN A 467 34.21 -38.44 24.35
CA ASN A 467 33.53 -39.72 24.64
C ASN A 467 33.07 -40.08 26.07
N GLN A 468 31.80 -40.53 26.05
CA GLN A 468 31.08 -41.55 26.84
C GLN A 468 30.03 -41.13 27.87
N GLN A 469 28.77 -41.45 27.48
CA GLN A 469 27.68 -42.11 28.23
C GLN A 469 26.95 -41.28 29.29
N ASP A 470 25.64 -41.40 29.53
CA ASP A 470 24.47 -42.06 28.91
C ASP A 470 23.25 -41.46 29.67
N GLU A 471 22.03 -41.71 29.14
CA GLU A 471 20.69 -41.56 29.77
C GLU A 471 19.89 -40.25 29.53
N ASP A 472 19.13 -40.23 28.42
CA ASP A 472 17.64 -40.23 28.31
C ASP A 472 16.83 -39.34 29.29
N GLU A 473 15.80 -38.54 28.95
CA GLU A 473 14.77 -38.58 27.89
C GLU A 473 13.99 -37.22 27.85
N GLU A 474 13.47 -36.87 26.66
CA GLU A 474 12.26 -36.09 26.32
C GLU A 474 11.98 -34.67 26.91
N ASP A 475 12.04 -33.61 26.08
CA ASP A 475 10.89 -33.11 25.28
C ASP A 475 11.24 -31.80 24.54
N GLY A 476 10.79 -31.69 23.29
CA GLY A 476 11.19 -30.64 22.34
C GLY A 476 10.28 -29.42 22.27
N ASP A 477 10.86 -28.27 21.92
CA ASP A 477 10.17 -27.18 21.22
C ASP A 477 11.15 -26.46 20.28
N GLU A 478 10.91 -26.58 18.97
CA GLU A 478 11.73 -26.00 17.90
C GLU A 478 11.43 -24.49 17.77
N SER A 479 12.46 -23.66 17.99
CA SER A 479 12.43 -22.24 17.68
C SER A 479 13.13 -21.99 16.32
N GLU A 480 12.37 -21.58 15.31
CA GLU A 480 12.90 -21.11 14.03
C GLU A 480 13.47 -19.68 14.18
N GLU A 481 14.79 -19.57 14.32
CA GLU A 481 15.51 -18.32 14.06
C GLU A 481 15.78 -18.16 12.55
N ALA A 482 15.07 -17.22 11.92
CA ALA A 482 15.29 -16.85 10.52
C ALA A 482 16.59 -16.03 10.36
N SER A 483 17.56 -16.63 9.68
CA SER A 483 18.85 -16.01 9.34
C SER A 483 18.72 -14.97 8.21
N LYS A 484 19.48 -13.88 8.38
CA LYS A 484 19.57 -12.74 7.46
C LYS A 484 20.40 -13.08 6.22
N GLU A 485 19.76 -13.51 5.14
CA GLU A 485 20.34 -13.44 3.78
C GLU A 485 19.26 -12.98 2.80
N SER A 486 19.22 -11.68 2.49
CA SER A 486 18.22 -11.13 1.56
C SER A 486 18.76 -9.94 0.76
N HIS A 487 19.89 -10.09 0.08
CA HIS A 487 20.33 -9.12 -0.93
C HIS A 487 21.14 -9.77 -2.07
N GLN A 488 20.59 -10.79 -2.73
CA GLN A 488 21.10 -11.24 -4.04
C GLN A 488 19.96 -11.40 -5.06
N PRO A 489 20.19 -11.08 -6.35
CA PRO A 489 19.18 -11.20 -7.39
C PRO A 489 18.81 -12.68 -7.63
N VAL A 490 17.51 -12.93 -7.75
CA VAL A 490 16.96 -14.28 -7.90
C VAL A 490 17.14 -14.76 -9.34
N ASN A 491 18.06 -15.71 -9.55
CA ASN A 491 18.44 -16.22 -10.88
C ASN A 491 17.62 -17.43 -11.34
N SER A 492 16.60 -17.87 -10.60
CA SER A 492 15.81 -19.07 -10.92
C SER A 492 14.38 -19.00 -10.39
N ILE A 493 13.45 -19.61 -11.15
CA ILE A 493 12.02 -19.72 -10.84
C ILE A 493 11.79 -20.43 -9.49
N ALA A 494 12.63 -21.43 -9.16
CA ALA A 494 12.51 -22.18 -7.90
C ALA A 494 12.83 -21.31 -6.67
N ALA A 495 13.79 -20.39 -6.79
CA ALA A 495 14.15 -19.46 -5.73
C ALA A 495 13.10 -18.35 -5.57
N ALA A 496 12.51 -17.89 -6.67
CA ALA A 496 11.40 -16.93 -6.64
C ALA A 496 10.15 -17.50 -5.95
N TYR A 497 9.83 -18.78 -6.20
CA TYR A 497 8.68 -19.45 -5.60
C TYR A 497 8.84 -19.64 -4.08
N ARG A 498 10.06 -19.86 -3.59
CA ARG A 498 10.32 -20.02 -2.15
C ARG A 498 10.08 -18.73 -1.36
N LEU A 499 10.35 -17.58 -1.97
CA LEU A 499 10.19 -16.25 -1.36
C LEU A 499 8.74 -15.74 -1.31
N LEU A 500 7.80 -16.42 -1.97
CA LEU A 500 6.38 -16.03 -1.93
C LEU A 500 5.74 -16.42 -0.60
N THR A 501 4.99 -15.48 0.00
CA THR A 501 4.19 -15.73 1.20
C THR A 501 3.11 -16.79 0.94
N PRO A 502 2.70 -17.57 1.96
CA PRO A 502 1.72 -18.66 1.80
C PRO A 502 0.43 -18.20 1.11
N SER A 503 -0.04 -16.98 1.41
CA SER A 503 -1.24 -16.38 0.82
C SER A 503 -1.14 -16.16 -0.70
N VAL A 504 0.06 -15.81 -1.21
CA VAL A 504 0.29 -15.58 -2.65
C VAL A 504 0.45 -16.91 -3.40
N LYS A 505 1.00 -17.94 -2.74
CA LYS A 505 1.03 -19.31 -3.26
C LYS A 505 -0.40 -19.85 -3.46
N VAL A 506 -1.29 -19.63 -2.49
CA VAL A 506 -2.71 -20.02 -2.57
C VAL A 506 -3.46 -19.22 -3.64
N CYS A 507 -3.21 -17.92 -3.80
CA CYS A 507 -3.81 -17.15 -4.90
C CYS A 507 -3.33 -17.61 -6.28
N SER A 508 -2.06 -18.01 -6.42
CA SER A 508 -1.51 -18.48 -7.69
C SER A 508 -2.10 -19.84 -8.09
N THR A 509 -2.34 -20.73 -7.12
CA THR A 509 -3.03 -22.00 -7.36
C THR A 509 -4.51 -21.79 -7.66
N LEU A 510 -5.19 -20.87 -6.95
CA LEU A 510 -6.60 -20.54 -7.20
C LEU A 510 -6.81 -19.90 -8.58
N SER A 511 -5.91 -19.01 -8.99
CA SER A 511 -5.95 -18.38 -10.32
C SER A 511 -5.64 -19.37 -11.45
N SER A 512 -4.88 -20.42 -11.18
CA SER A 512 -4.64 -21.51 -12.13
C SER A 512 -5.84 -22.46 -12.23
N LEU A 513 -6.62 -22.62 -11.16
CA LEU A 513 -7.84 -23.43 -11.12
C LEU A 513 -9.01 -22.75 -11.85
N LEU A 514 -9.10 -21.42 -11.77
CA LEU A 514 -10.12 -20.61 -12.46
C LEU A 514 -9.92 -20.50 -13.98
N LEU A 515 -8.81 -21.00 -14.51
CA LEU A 515 -8.53 -21.05 -15.96
C LEU A 515 -8.99 -22.37 -16.62
N PHE A 516 -9.54 -23.31 -15.84
CA PHE A 516 -10.04 -24.61 -16.32
C PHE A 516 -11.56 -24.81 -16.12
N VAL A 517 -12.30 -23.74 -15.89
CA VAL A 517 -13.78 -23.68 -15.94
C VAL A 517 -14.17 -22.63 -16.96
#